data_AF-A0A085FQJ9-F1
#
_entry.id   AF-A0A085FQJ9-F1
#
_cell.length_a   1.000
_cell.length_b   1.000
_cell.length_c   1.000
_cell.angle_alpha   90.00
_cell.angle_beta   90.00
_cell.angle_gamma   90.00
#
_symmetry.space_group_name_H-M   'P 1'
#
loop_
_entity.id
_entity.type
_entity.pdbx_description
1 polymer ?
#
loop_
_entity_poly.entity_id
_entity_poly.type
_entity_poly.pdbx_seq_one_letter_code
_entity_poly.pdbx_strand_id
1 'polypeptide(L)'
;MAKIHTHYDNLKVARGAPAEVIRAAYKALSQKYHPDKNPGDEKAARIMAIVNTAYNTLSDPVRRKEHDEWIASEEWEVEWLESTGAEETPGRPPRPDAWEPKVPDTSARPRPRLMRDPRWWLGLATCFVAGAGAAVYLMEPPQGKLPPMLAWAGKPDPVPSIPTDRPDELGTDASTEGWARRFGGEGSAPPPEIKALAVTQLVVPARAPDCGTDLQTLTAPSGDPWPAESGYLPGYPVGNSGSEMQFLIDNSANASPIFVKLYDLDRRSNVRHAYVQARATFVIDKLSAGKYEVRYQNIIVGDGKTECLNGRRVQLRQAAAFAPGG
;
A
#
# COMPACT_ATOMS: atom_id res chain seq x y z
N MET A 1 14.25 -9.40 -11.84
CA MET A 1 13.81 -9.80 -13.18
C MET A 1 13.32 -11.23 -13.15
N ALA A 2 12.09 -11.42 -12.66
CA ALA A 2 11.33 -12.62 -12.91
C ALA A 2 11.18 -12.79 -14.43
N LYS A 3 11.85 -13.79 -15.01
CA LYS A 3 11.78 -14.07 -16.44
C LYS A 3 10.56 -14.95 -16.72
N ILE A 4 9.60 -14.44 -17.48
CA ILE A 4 8.42 -15.21 -17.91
C ILE A 4 8.90 -16.37 -18.79
N HIS A 5 8.37 -17.58 -18.55
CA HIS A 5 8.73 -18.76 -19.32
C HIS A 5 7.91 -18.84 -20.61
N THR A 6 8.56 -18.68 -21.76
CA THR A 6 7.90 -18.54 -23.06
C THR A 6 8.05 -19.77 -23.96
N HIS A 7 7.34 -19.82 -25.09
CA HIS A 7 7.58 -20.85 -26.13
C HIS A 7 9.01 -20.80 -26.71
N TYR A 8 9.67 -19.65 -26.71
CA TYR A 8 11.06 -19.53 -27.13
C TYR A 8 12.01 -20.27 -26.17
N ASP A 9 11.75 -20.19 -24.86
CA ASP A 9 12.53 -20.88 -23.84
C ASP A 9 12.33 -22.41 -23.87
N ASN A 10 11.15 -22.87 -24.32
CA ASN A 10 10.86 -24.29 -24.56
C ASN A 10 11.69 -24.84 -25.73
N LEU A 11 11.81 -24.08 -26.82
CA LEU A 11 12.64 -24.43 -27.98
C LEU A 11 14.12 -24.06 -27.81
N LYS A 12 14.51 -23.42 -26.70
CA LYS A 12 15.89 -22.96 -26.42
C LYS A 12 16.45 -22.03 -27.50
N VAL A 13 15.59 -21.16 -28.03
CA VAL A 13 15.94 -20.16 -29.05
C VAL A 13 15.73 -18.75 -28.53
N ALA A 14 16.39 -17.77 -29.13
CA ALA A 14 16.14 -16.36 -28.84
C ALA A 14 14.79 -15.91 -29.43
N ARG A 15 14.14 -14.91 -28.80
CA ARG A 15 12.87 -14.31 -29.28
C ARG A 15 12.96 -13.79 -30.72
N GLY A 16 14.10 -13.21 -31.08
CA GLY A 16 14.41 -12.71 -32.43
C GLY A 16 14.89 -13.78 -33.43
N ALA A 17 14.84 -15.07 -33.10
CA ALA A 17 15.35 -16.12 -33.98
C ALA A 17 14.57 -16.18 -35.32
N PRO A 18 15.26 -16.32 -36.47
CA PRO A 18 14.59 -16.52 -37.75
C PRO A 18 13.87 -17.87 -37.79
N ALA A 19 12.86 -18.00 -38.66
CA ALA A 19 12.04 -19.22 -38.75
C ALA A 19 12.86 -20.49 -39.03
N GLU A 20 13.98 -20.36 -39.75
CA GLU A 20 14.91 -21.46 -40.03
C GLU A 20 15.55 -22.02 -38.76
N VAL A 21 15.95 -21.15 -37.83
CA VAL A 21 16.54 -21.54 -36.54
C VAL A 21 15.50 -22.23 -35.66
N ILE A 22 14.26 -21.74 -35.65
CA ILE A 22 13.15 -22.34 -34.91
C ILE A 22 12.87 -23.77 -35.43
N ARG A 23 12.86 -23.96 -36.75
CA ARG A 23 12.69 -25.26 -37.39
C ARG A 23 13.85 -26.21 -37.08
N ALA A 24 15.09 -25.70 -37.11
CA ALA A 24 16.27 -26.49 -36.78
C ALA A 24 16.27 -26.94 -35.31
N ALA A 25 15.92 -26.03 -34.39
CA ALA A 25 15.81 -26.33 -32.96
C ALA A 25 14.73 -27.38 -32.67
N TYR A 26 13.55 -27.24 -33.29
CA TYR A 26 12.49 -28.23 -33.20
C TYR A 26 12.98 -29.61 -33.66
N LYS A 27 13.60 -29.70 -34.85
CA LYS A 27 14.13 -30.97 -35.38
C LYS A 27 15.13 -31.63 -34.43
N ALA A 28 16.04 -30.86 -33.84
CA ALA A 28 17.03 -31.37 -32.90
C ALA A 28 16.38 -31.89 -31.60
N LEU A 29 15.43 -31.14 -31.03
CA LEU A 29 14.73 -31.52 -29.81
C LEU A 29 13.80 -32.71 -30.04
N SER A 30 13.05 -32.74 -31.14
CA SER A 30 12.20 -33.86 -31.52
C SER A 30 13.00 -35.14 -31.70
N GLN A 31 14.18 -35.08 -32.31
CA GLN A 31 15.05 -36.25 -32.44
C GLN A 31 15.65 -36.74 -31.12
N LYS A 32 15.76 -35.86 -30.12
CA LYS A 32 16.26 -36.20 -28.79
C LYS A 32 15.18 -36.83 -27.92
N TYR A 33 13.96 -36.31 -27.98
CA TYR A 33 12.83 -36.71 -27.14
C TYR A 33 11.77 -37.55 -27.88
N HIS A 34 12.10 -38.07 -29.07
CA HIS A 34 11.18 -38.91 -29.85
C HIS A 34 10.76 -40.16 -29.06
N PRO A 35 9.48 -40.57 -29.09
CA PRO A 35 9.01 -41.77 -28.39
C PRO A 35 9.73 -43.03 -28.86
N ASP A 36 10.02 -43.18 -30.16
CA ASP A 36 10.74 -44.36 -30.68
C ASP A 36 12.15 -44.54 -30.11
N LYS A 37 12.83 -43.42 -29.77
CA LYS A 37 14.18 -43.46 -29.20
C LYS A 37 14.17 -43.55 -27.68
N ASN A 38 13.08 -43.14 -27.05
CA ASN A 38 12.90 -43.15 -25.60
C ASN A 38 11.63 -43.92 -25.23
N PRO A 39 11.53 -45.22 -25.57
CA PRO A 39 10.35 -46.00 -25.27
C PRO A 39 10.18 -46.12 -23.74
N GLY A 40 8.98 -45.82 -23.24
CA GLY A 40 8.65 -45.93 -21.82
C GLY A 40 9.10 -44.76 -20.93
N ASP A 41 9.73 -43.71 -21.49
CA ASP A 41 10.05 -42.50 -20.72
C ASP A 41 8.92 -41.45 -20.81
N GLU A 42 8.11 -41.38 -19.75
CA GLU A 42 7.04 -40.39 -19.63
C GLU A 42 7.56 -38.94 -19.64
N LYS A 43 8.78 -38.69 -19.17
CA LYS A 43 9.36 -37.34 -19.17
C LYS A 43 9.69 -36.90 -20.59
N ALA A 44 10.27 -37.78 -21.40
CA ALA A 44 10.54 -37.51 -22.81
C ALA A 44 9.24 -37.21 -23.57
N ALA A 45 8.18 -38.00 -23.33
CA ALA A 45 6.87 -37.77 -23.93
C ALA A 45 6.28 -36.40 -23.55
N ARG A 46 6.37 -36.01 -22.27
CA ARG A 46 5.91 -34.69 -21.80
C ARG A 46 6.70 -33.54 -22.42
N ILE A 47 8.03 -33.66 -22.48
CA ILE A 47 8.89 -32.65 -23.10
C ILE A 47 8.57 -32.52 -24.58
N MET A 48 8.40 -33.64 -25.28
CA MET A 48 8.03 -33.66 -26.69
C MET A 48 6.68 -32.96 -26.94
N ALA A 49 5.69 -33.17 -26.07
CA ALA A 49 4.41 -32.47 -26.15
C ALA A 49 4.57 -30.94 -26.03
N ILE A 50 5.40 -30.47 -25.09
CA ILE A 50 5.69 -29.04 -24.90
C ILE A 50 6.46 -28.46 -26.11
N VAL A 51 7.40 -29.21 -26.67
CA VAL A 51 8.16 -28.81 -27.87
C VAL A 51 7.22 -28.70 -29.08
N ASN A 52 6.28 -29.62 -29.23
CA ASN A 52 5.28 -29.59 -30.30
C ASN A 52 4.35 -28.37 -30.20
N THR A 53 3.85 -28.07 -29.00
CA THR A 53 2.99 -26.89 -28.79
C THR A 53 3.74 -25.60 -29.08
N ALA A 54 4.97 -25.47 -28.55
CA ALA A 54 5.83 -24.31 -28.81
C ALA A 54 6.10 -24.11 -30.31
N TYR A 55 6.42 -25.18 -31.04
CA TYR A 55 6.65 -25.09 -32.48
C TYR A 55 5.38 -24.72 -33.27
N ASN A 56 4.21 -25.25 -32.89
CA ASN A 56 2.96 -24.92 -33.55
C ASN A 56 2.59 -23.43 -33.44
N THR A 57 2.89 -22.80 -32.29
CA THR A 57 2.69 -21.36 -32.10
C THR A 57 3.75 -20.53 -32.85
N LEU A 58 5.03 -20.94 -32.81
CA LEU A 58 6.14 -20.14 -33.34
C LEU A 58 6.42 -20.31 -34.83
N SER A 59 5.89 -21.38 -35.46
CA SER A 59 6.11 -21.67 -36.88
C SER A 59 5.21 -20.83 -37.81
N ASP A 60 4.01 -20.48 -37.36
CA ASP A 60 3.08 -19.61 -38.09
C ASP A 60 3.36 -18.14 -37.75
N PRO A 61 3.62 -17.26 -38.74
CA PRO A 61 3.88 -15.85 -38.48
C PRO A 61 2.74 -15.12 -37.76
N VAL A 62 1.47 -15.50 -37.98
CA VAL A 62 0.32 -14.85 -37.34
C VAL A 62 0.29 -15.19 -35.85
N ARG A 63 0.33 -16.48 -35.51
CA ARG A 63 0.34 -16.94 -34.12
C ARG A 63 1.59 -16.51 -33.37
N ARG A 64 2.73 -16.44 -34.06
CA ARG A 64 3.97 -15.90 -33.48
C ARG A 64 3.78 -14.45 -33.06
N LYS A 65 3.15 -13.64 -33.90
CA LYS A 65 2.89 -12.23 -33.60
C LYS A 65 1.95 -12.07 -32.41
N GLU A 66 0.84 -12.81 -32.36
CA GLU A 66 -0.09 -12.80 -31.23
C GLU A 66 0.60 -13.20 -29.91
N HIS A 67 1.45 -14.23 -29.96
CA HIS A 67 2.24 -14.65 -28.82
C HIS A 67 3.29 -13.60 -28.40
N ASP A 68 3.94 -12.93 -29.36
CA ASP A 68 4.87 -11.83 -29.09
C ASP A 68 4.16 -10.61 -28.46
N GLU A 69 2.93 -10.31 -28.88
CA GLU A 69 2.08 -9.27 -28.28
C GLU A 69 1.70 -9.64 -26.85
N TRP A 70 1.32 -10.89 -26.59
CA TRP A 70 1.02 -11.38 -25.24
C TRP A 70 2.25 -11.31 -24.32
N ILE A 71 3.44 -11.74 -24.79
CA ILE A 71 4.68 -11.60 -24.01
C ILE A 71 4.93 -10.13 -23.66
N ALA A 72 4.75 -9.21 -24.62
CA ALA A 72 4.96 -7.79 -24.38
C ALA A 72 3.99 -7.23 -23.32
N SER A 73 2.73 -7.68 -23.29
CA SER A 73 1.78 -7.27 -22.26
C SER A 73 2.13 -7.80 -20.87
N GLU A 74 2.63 -9.03 -20.77
CA GLU A 74 3.00 -9.64 -19.49
C GLU A 74 4.33 -9.09 -18.95
N GLU A 75 5.33 -8.88 -19.83
CA GLU A 75 6.61 -8.26 -19.47
C GLU A 75 6.39 -6.84 -18.91
N TRP A 76 5.45 -6.09 -19.49
CA TRP A 76 5.04 -4.80 -18.97
C TRP A 76 4.46 -4.88 -17.56
N GLU A 77 3.62 -5.88 -17.27
CA GLU A 77 3.05 -6.09 -15.94
C GLU A 77 4.12 -6.44 -14.91
N VAL A 78 5.09 -7.29 -15.28
CA VAL A 78 6.22 -7.66 -14.42
C VAL A 78 7.16 -6.48 -14.17
N GLU A 79 7.51 -5.71 -15.20
CA GLU A 79 8.34 -4.50 -15.04
C GLU A 79 7.64 -3.47 -14.14
N TRP A 80 6.33 -3.32 -14.30
CA TRP A 80 5.53 -2.49 -13.43
C TRP A 80 5.54 -3.00 -11.98
N LEU A 81 5.33 -4.29 -11.73
CA LEU A 81 5.43 -4.89 -10.39
C LEU A 81 6.83 -4.74 -9.78
N GLU A 82 7.89 -4.98 -10.55
CA GLU A 82 9.29 -4.83 -10.08
C GLU A 82 9.63 -3.37 -9.77
N SER A 83 9.14 -2.41 -10.57
CA SER A 83 9.31 -0.97 -10.30
C SER A 83 8.65 -0.54 -8.99
N THR A 84 7.57 -1.22 -8.59
CA THR A 84 6.82 -0.91 -7.36
C THR A 84 7.42 -1.57 -6.13
N GLY A 85 8.16 -2.67 -6.30
CA GLY A 85 8.97 -3.29 -5.24
C GLY A 85 10.31 -2.57 -5.01
N ALA A 86 10.83 -1.85 -6.00
CA ALA A 86 12.11 -1.14 -5.87
C ALA A 86 12.03 0.16 -5.04
N GLU A 87 10.83 0.70 -4.77
CA GLU A 87 10.64 1.82 -3.84
C GLU A 87 10.69 1.39 -2.35
N GLU A 88 10.87 0.10 -2.06
CA GLU A 88 11.29 -0.36 -0.73
C GLU A 88 12.80 -0.14 -0.54
N THR A 89 13.14 1.12 -0.27
CA THR A 89 14.52 1.61 -0.06
C THR A 89 15.25 0.85 1.07
N PRO A 90 16.55 0.54 0.94
CA PRO A 90 17.37 -0.01 2.02
C PRO A 90 17.43 0.98 3.19
N GLY A 91 16.89 0.60 4.35
CA GLY A 91 16.97 1.41 5.57
C GLY A 91 15.69 1.56 6.38
N ARG A 92 14.56 0.99 5.96
CA ARG A 92 13.38 0.91 6.82
C ARG A 92 13.60 -0.16 7.89
N PRO A 93 13.56 0.16 9.21
CA PRO A 93 13.48 -0.89 10.22
C PRO A 93 12.18 -1.67 10.00
N PRO A 94 12.18 -3.00 10.18
CA PRO A 94 11.02 -3.83 9.87
C PRO A 94 9.78 -3.32 10.61
N ARG A 95 8.66 -3.19 9.88
CA ARG A 95 7.36 -2.94 10.50
C ARG A 95 7.09 -4.05 11.51
N PRO A 96 6.66 -3.76 12.76
CA PRO A 96 6.47 -4.81 13.76
C PRO A 96 5.30 -5.77 13.47
N ASP A 97 4.50 -5.49 12.44
CA ASP A 97 3.18 -6.11 12.28
C ASP A 97 2.98 -6.81 10.92
N ALA A 98 4.06 -7.12 10.21
CA ALA A 98 3.98 -8.07 9.10
C ALA A 98 3.63 -9.43 9.69
N TRP A 99 2.38 -9.88 9.46
CA TRP A 99 1.96 -11.23 9.77
C TRP A 99 2.73 -12.19 8.85
N GLU A 100 3.96 -12.51 9.22
CA GLU A 100 4.58 -13.73 8.76
C GLU A 100 4.32 -14.78 9.84
N PRO A 101 3.79 -15.97 9.49
CA PRO A 101 3.87 -17.09 10.41
C PRO A 101 5.36 -17.35 10.64
N LYS A 102 5.87 -16.87 11.78
CA LYS A 102 7.19 -17.23 12.30
C LYS A 102 7.23 -18.76 12.37
N VAL A 103 7.83 -19.38 11.37
CA VAL A 103 8.39 -20.72 11.52
C VAL A 103 9.32 -20.63 12.74
N PRO A 104 9.04 -21.34 13.84
CA PRO A 104 9.89 -21.25 15.01
C PRO A 104 11.29 -21.71 14.60
N ASP A 105 12.25 -20.81 14.76
CA ASP A 105 13.65 -21.04 14.48
C ASP A 105 14.14 -22.15 15.41
N THR A 106 14.18 -23.39 14.89
CA THR A 106 14.73 -24.55 15.59
C THR A 106 16.24 -24.49 15.56
N SER A 107 16.81 -23.49 16.23
CA SER A 107 18.25 -23.37 16.45
C SER A 107 18.58 -22.77 17.82
N ALA A 108 17.73 -23.03 18.82
CA ALA A 108 18.06 -22.75 20.21
C ALA A 108 19.18 -23.70 20.68
N ARG A 109 20.42 -23.20 20.73
CA ARG A 109 21.51 -23.83 21.49
C ARG A 109 21.05 -24.04 22.95
N PRO A 110 21.35 -25.18 23.59
CA PRO A 110 20.90 -25.43 24.96
C PRO A 110 21.59 -24.46 25.91
N ARG A 111 20.80 -23.61 26.59
CA ARG A 111 21.27 -22.80 27.72
C ARG A 111 21.70 -23.74 28.87
N PRO A 112 22.88 -23.56 29.49
CA PRO A 112 23.26 -24.36 30.64
C PRO A 112 22.32 -24.06 31.81
N ARG A 113 21.74 -25.12 32.39
CA ARG A 113 20.80 -25.04 33.52
C ARG A 113 21.57 -24.70 34.81
N LEU A 114 21.82 -23.42 35.05
CA LEU A 114 22.55 -22.90 36.22
C LEU A 114 21.82 -23.19 37.56
N MET A 115 20.53 -23.56 37.53
CA MET A 115 19.70 -23.80 38.72
C MET A 115 19.79 -25.23 39.29
N ARG A 116 20.87 -25.97 39.00
CA ARG A 116 21.09 -27.30 39.57
C ARG A 116 22.52 -27.53 40.07
N ASP A 117 23.24 -26.44 40.36
CA ASP A 117 24.54 -26.51 41.01
C ASP A 117 24.40 -26.25 42.53
N PRO A 118 24.70 -27.22 43.41
CA PRO A 118 24.52 -27.10 44.86
C PRO A 118 25.41 -26.02 45.50
N ARG A 119 26.45 -25.57 44.77
CA ARG A 119 27.36 -24.50 45.19
C ARG A 119 26.69 -23.13 45.26
N TRP A 120 25.70 -22.86 44.41
CA TRP A 120 24.95 -21.60 44.42
C TRP A 120 24.03 -21.48 45.65
N TRP A 121 23.41 -22.59 46.04
CA TRP A 121 22.58 -22.65 47.25
C TRP A 121 23.40 -22.54 48.53
N LEU A 122 24.62 -23.10 48.57
CA LEU A 122 25.54 -22.89 49.69
C LEU A 122 25.93 -21.41 49.84
N GLY A 123 26.16 -20.70 48.74
CA GLY A 123 26.46 -19.25 48.77
C GLY A 123 25.29 -18.40 49.25
N LEU A 124 24.06 -18.74 48.89
CA LEU A 124 22.87 -18.05 49.40
C LEU A 124 22.61 -18.31 50.88
N ALA A 125 22.81 -19.56 51.33
CA ALA A 125 22.63 -19.92 52.74
C ALA A 125 23.63 -19.20 53.65
N THR A 126 24.90 -19.08 53.25
CA THR A 126 25.90 -18.34 54.05
C THR A 126 25.60 -16.86 54.16
N CYS A 127 25.12 -16.23 53.06
CA CYS A 127 24.69 -14.82 53.08
C CYS A 127 23.50 -14.60 54.03
N PHE A 128 22.53 -15.52 54.04
CA PHE A 128 21.35 -15.42 54.92
C PHE A 128 21.72 -15.55 56.40
N VAL A 129 22.62 -16.47 56.75
CA VAL A 129 23.09 -16.63 58.14
C VAL A 129 23.90 -15.41 58.61
N ALA A 130 24.76 -14.86 57.76
CA ALA A 130 25.50 -13.64 58.08
C ALA A 130 24.56 -12.42 58.29
N GLY A 131 23.54 -12.27 57.43
CA GLY A 131 22.53 -11.24 57.56
C GLY A 131 21.70 -11.36 58.85
N ALA A 132 21.30 -12.58 59.21
CA ALA A 132 20.58 -12.84 60.46
C ALA A 132 21.44 -12.54 61.70
N GLY A 133 22.73 -12.87 61.67
CA GLY A 133 23.66 -12.53 62.75
C GLY A 133 23.81 -11.01 62.96
N ALA A 134 23.91 -10.25 61.87
CA ALA A 134 23.97 -8.78 61.94
C ALA A 134 22.66 -8.17 62.48
N ALA A 135 21.50 -8.74 62.12
CA ALA A 135 20.21 -8.28 62.62
C ALA A 135 20.05 -8.49 64.13
N VAL A 136 20.55 -9.60 64.67
CA VAL A 136 20.54 -9.85 66.13
C VAL A 136 21.49 -8.90 66.86
N TYR A 137 22.64 -8.58 66.27
CA TYR A 137 23.63 -7.67 66.88
C TYR A 137 23.17 -6.19 66.90
N LEU A 138 22.26 -5.79 66.00
CA LEU A 138 21.65 -4.46 66.00
C LEU A 138 20.40 -4.34 66.89
N MET A 139 20.01 -5.42 67.57
CA MET A 139 18.79 -5.49 68.37
C MET A 139 19.08 -5.51 69.88
N GLU A 140 20.14 -4.83 70.32
CA GLU A 140 20.35 -4.45 71.71
C GLU A 140 20.08 -2.94 71.91
N PRO A 141 19.01 -2.55 72.63
CA PRO A 141 18.56 -1.16 72.73
C PRO A 141 19.20 -0.39 73.90
N PRO A 142 19.80 0.79 73.69
CA PRO A 142 19.96 1.76 74.76
C PRO A 142 18.69 2.61 74.91
N GLN A 143 18.10 2.54 76.11
CA GLN A 143 16.95 3.32 76.55
C GLN A 143 17.30 4.82 76.66
N GLY A 144 16.46 5.72 76.13
CA GLY A 144 16.66 7.17 76.34
C GLY A 144 15.76 8.14 75.55
N LYS A 145 14.53 8.34 76.06
CA LYS A 145 13.55 9.45 75.93
C LYS A 145 13.88 10.73 75.10
N LEU A 146 13.03 11.01 74.08
CA LEU A 146 12.31 12.27 73.65
C LEU A 146 13.09 13.61 73.45
N PRO A 147 12.60 14.68 72.76
CA PRO A 147 11.21 15.04 72.38
C PRO A 147 11.04 15.64 70.93
N PRO A 148 9.86 16.19 70.54
CA PRO A 148 9.51 16.46 69.15
C PRO A 148 9.84 17.90 68.71
N MET A 149 10.34 18.06 67.49
CA MET A 149 10.37 19.35 66.79
C MET A 149 10.17 19.13 65.29
N LEU A 150 9.53 20.14 64.68
CA LEU A 150 9.28 20.35 63.24
C LEU A 150 7.83 20.09 62.78
N ALA A 151 6.90 20.81 63.41
CA ALA A 151 5.82 21.44 62.66
C ALA A 151 6.37 22.78 62.11
N TRP A 152 6.46 22.93 60.79
CA TRP A 152 6.74 24.23 60.18
C TRP A 152 5.62 24.61 59.23
N ALA A 153 5.08 25.81 59.48
CA ALA A 153 3.92 26.41 58.87
C ALA A 153 4.29 27.10 57.55
N GLY A 154 3.57 26.79 56.47
CA GLY A 154 3.67 27.49 55.20
C GLY A 154 2.89 28.81 55.23
N LYS A 155 3.55 29.89 54.84
CA LYS A 155 2.93 31.19 54.53
C LYS A 155 3.30 31.52 53.07
N PRO A 156 2.35 31.87 52.18
CA PRO A 156 2.68 32.22 50.79
C PRO A 156 3.03 33.72 50.67
N ASP A 157 4.02 34.02 49.84
CA ASP A 157 4.45 35.39 49.50
C ASP A 157 3.49 36.08 48.50
N PRO A 158 3.39 37.42 48.52
CA PRO A 158 2.45 38.19 47.71
C PRO A 158 2.96 38.51 46.30
N VAL A 159 2.01 38.60 45.37
CA VAL A 159 2.16 38.95 43.94
C VAL A 159 2.43 40.46 43.78
N PRO A 160 3.32 40.90 42.85
CA PRO A 160 3.56 42.32 42.61
C PRO A 160 2.48 42.97 41.73
N SER A 161 2.09 44.19 42.10
CA SER A 161 1.11 45.06 41.44
C SER A 161 1.68 45.84 40.26
N ILE A 162 0.83 46.08 39.26
CA ILE A 162 1.08 46.87 38.06
C ILE A 162 0.84 48.35 38.37
N PRO A 163 1.71 49.30 37.94
CA PRO A 163 1.44 50.72 38.10
C PRO A 163 0.38 51.22 37.12
N THR A 164 -0.61 51.92 37.66
CA THR A 164 -1.57 52.73 36.92
C THR A 164 -1.12 54.18 37.04
N ASP A 165 -0.76 54.80 35.93
CA ASP A 165 -0.64 56.25 35.86
C ASP A 165 -1.66 56.76 34.83
N ARG A 166 -2.43 57.77 35.26
CA ARG A 166 -3.47 58.45 34.48
C ARG A 166 -2.94 59.83 34.03
N PRO A 167 -3.58 60.45 33.02
CA PRO A 167 -2.94 61.35 32.09
C PRO A 167 -2.96 62.80 32.57
N ASP A 168 -2.03 63.60 32.06
CA ASP A 168 -2.27 65.02 31.80
C ASP A 168 -1.45 65.49 30.59
N GLU A 169 -2.11 66.40 29.86
CA GLU A 169 -1.61 67.33 28.85
C GLU A 169 -1.58 66.95 27.36
N LEU A 170 -1.75 68.03 26.60
CA LEU A 170 -2.52 68.20 25.40
C LEU A 170 -1.57 68.81 24.35
N GLY A 171 -1.49 68.22 23.17
CA GLY A 171 -0.84 68.87 22.02
C GLY A 171 -0.18 67.90 21.07
N THR A 172 -0.71 67.87 19.84
CA THR A 172 0.00 67.67 18.56
C THR A 172 0.93 66.43 18.54
N ASP A 173 0.63 65.34 17.83
CA ASP A 173 0.64 65.26 16.37
C ASP A 173 -0.11 64.01 15.91
N ALA A 174 -1.04 64.17 14.97
CA ALA A 174 -1.51 63.05 14.17
C ALA A 174 -0.40 62.63 13.19
N SER A 175 -0.37 61.33 12.87
CA SER A 175 0.39 60.67 11.81
C SER A 175 1.84 60.25 12.17
N THR A 176 2.00 59.02 12.65
CA THR A 176 2.66 57.96 11.88
C THR A 176 2.62 56.63 12.62
N GLU A 177 2.44 55.58 11.83
CA GLU A 177 2.08 54.23 12.21
C GLU A 177 3.25 53.47 12.86
N GLY A 178 3.11 53.14 14.14
CA GLY A 178 4.03 52.28 14.89
C GLY A 178 3.97 50.78 14.55
N TRP A 179 3.42 50.39 13.40
CA TRP A 179 3.33 48.98 12.96
C TRP A 179 4.45 48.57 12.00
N ALA A 180 5.18 49.52 11.41
CA ALA A 180 6.26 49.24 10.47
C ALA A 180 7.64 49.35 11.13
N ARG A 181 7.96 48.44 12.07
CA ARG A 181 9.38 48.17 12.38
C ARG A 181 9.96 47.34 11.24
N ARG A 182 10.81 47.95 10.41
CA ARG A 182 11.72 47.19 9.53
C ARG A 182 12.67 46.38 10.41
N PHE A 183 12.43 45.08 10.51
CA PHE A 183 13.47 44.15 10.91
C PHE A 183 14.51 44.09 9.79
N GLY A 184 15.52 44.96 9.88
CA GLY A 184 16.83 44.71 9.30
C GLY A 184 17.50 43.65 10.14
N GLY A 185 17.23 42.39 9.83
CA GLY A 185 17.82 41.21 10.45
C GLY A 185 18.23 40.24 9.35
N GLU A 186 19.53 40.01 9.24
CA GLU A 186 20.15 39.01 8.39
C GLU A 186 19.49 37.64 8.62
N GLY A 187 18.77 37.15 7.62
CA GLY A 187 17.91 35.97 7.74
C GLY A 187 16.56 36.12 7.04
N SER A 188 16.53 36.80 5.89
CA SER A 188 15.35 36.76 5.00
C SER A 188 15.23 35.35 4.44
N ALA A 189 14.42 34.50 5.09
CA ALA A 189 13.91 33.31 4.42
C ALA A 189 13.34 33.74 3.07
N PRO A 190 13.70 33.08 1.95
CA PRO A 190 13.16 33.43 0.65
C PRO A 190 11.63 33.43 0.74
N PRO A 191 10.94 34.39 0.10
CA PRO A 191 9.48 34.39 0.06
C PRO A 191 9.01 32.99 -0.37
N PRO A 192 7.95 32.44 0.26
CA PRO A 192 7.50 31.09 -0.06
C PRO A 192 7.19 31.02 -1.56
N GLU A 193 7.77 30.04 -2.23
CA GLU A 193 7.57 29.81 -3.65
C GLU A 193 6.09 29.50 -3.89
N ILE A 194 5.38 30.40 -4.58
CA ILE A 194 3.97 30.21 -4.94
C ILE A 194 3.93 29.14 -6.05
N LYS A 195 3.80 27.87 -5.65
CA LYS A 195 3.59 26.76 -6.58
C LYS A 195 2.12 26.73 -6.98
N ALA A 196 1.83 27.16 -8.20
CA ALA A 196 0.50 27.01 -8.79
C ALA A 196 0.23 25.52 -9.03
N LEU A 197 -0.70 24.93 -8.28
CA LEU A 197 -1.15 23.56 -8.46
C LEU A 197 -2.29 23.54 -9.47
N ALA A 198 -2.13 22.78 -10.55
CA ALA A 198 -3.22 22.57 -11.49
C ALA A 198 -4.21 21.55 -10.89
N VAL A 199 -5.43 22.00 -10.63
CA VAL A 199 -6.52 21.18 -10.08
C VAL A 199 -7.51 20.86 -11.19
N THR A 200 -7.69 19.58 -11.49
CA THR A 200 -8.71 19.10 -12.45
C THR A 200 -9.81 18.36 -11.70
N GLN A 201 -11.08 18.57 -12.08
CA GLN A 201 -12.23 17.96 -11.39
C GLN A 201 -13.01 17.02 -12.32
N LEU A 202 -13.34 15.84 -11.82
CA LEU A 202 -14.31 14.91 -12.40
C LEU A 202 -15.57 14.90 -11.55
N VAL A 203 -16.70 15.28 -12.16
CA VAL A 203 -18.03 15.21 -11.54
C VAL A 203 -18.73 13.97 -12.06
N VAL A 204 -19.05 13.04 -11.17
CA VAL A 204 -19.78 11.82 -11.53
C VAL A 204 -21.28 12.09 -11.43
N PRO A 205 -22.03 11.97 -12.54
CA PRO A 205 -23.46 12.27 -12.54
C PRO A 205 -24.26 11.25 -11.73
N ALA A 206 -25.34 11.71 -11.10
CA ALA A 206 -26.31 10.83 -10.48
C ALA A 206 -26.99 9.96 -11.55
N ARG A 207 -26.76 8.65 -11.50
CA ARG A 207 -27.46 7.68 -12.35
C ARG A 207 -27.90 6.46 -11.56
N ALA A 208 -28.94 5.79 -12.03
CA ALA A 208 -29.31 4.48 -11.53
C ALA A 208 -28.22 3.44 -11.90
N PRO A 209 -27.97 2.42 -11.06
CA PRO A 209 -27.02 1.37 -11.38
C PRO A 209 -27.51 0.52 -12.56
N ASP A 210 -26.69 0.42 -13.60
CA ASP A 210 -26.96 -0.33 -14.82
C ASP A 210 -26.37 -1.74 -14.71
N CYS A 211 -27.23 -2.73 -14.49
CA CYS A 211 -26.84 -4.11 -14.18
C CYS A 211 -26.06 -4.84 -15.30
N GLY A 212 -26.00 -4.28 -16.51
CA GLY A 212 -25.25 -4.85 -17.64
C GLY A 212 -23.83 -4.31 -17.78
N THR A 213 -23.57 -3.07 -17.34
CA THR A 213 -22.28 -2.38 -17.51
C THR A 213 -21.55 -2.17 -16.18
N ASP A 214 -22.28 -2.11 -15.07
CA ASP A 214 -21.73 -1.83 -13.75
C ASP A 214 -21.15 -3.10 -13.10
N LEU A 215 -20.11 -2.90 -12.27
CA LEU A 215 -19.32 -3.97 -11.70
C LEU A 215 -20.07 -4.65 -10.55
N GLN A 216 -20.44 -5.91 -10.72
CA GLN A 216 -21.16 -6.71 -9.71
C GLN A 216 -20.20 -7.59 -8.89
N THR A 217 -19.21 -6.98 -8.23
CA THR A 217 -18.21 -7.72 -7.44
C THR A 217 -18.30 -7.40 -5.96
N LEU A 218 -18.22 -8.45 -5.13
CA LEU A 218 -18.11 -8.30 -3.67
C LEU A 218 -16.69 -7.90 -3.25
N THR A 219 -15.72 -8.18 -4.11
CA THR A 219 -14.29 -7.94 -3.88
C THR A 219 -13.72 -7.06 -5.00
N ALA A 220 -12.64 -6.34 -4.66
CA ALA A 220 -11.81 -5.61 -5.61
C ALA A 220 -11.14 -6.60 -6.58
N PRO A 221 -10.61 -6.14 -7.73
CA PRO A 221 -9.92 -7.02 -8.67
C PRO A 221 -8.62 -7.63 -8.10
N SER A 222 -8.09 -7.11 -6.97
CA SER A 222 -7.01 -7.72 -6.20
C SER A 222 -7.43 -8.94 -5.37
N GLY A 223 -8.73 -9.16 -5.19
CA GLY A 223 -9.29 -10.21 -4.32
C GLY A 223 -9.65 -9.72 -2.91
N ASP A 224 -9.18 -8.55 -2.49
CA ASP A 224 -9.50 -7.95 -1.20
C ASP A 224 -10.93 -7.40 -1.16
N PRO A 225 -11.58 -7.29 0.02
CA PRO A 225 -12.85 -6.59 0.14
C PRO A 225 -12.68 -5.10 -0.19
N TRP A 226 -13.74 -4.49 -0.72
CA TRP A 226 -13.76 -3.04 -0.95
C TRP A 226 -13.55 -2.27 0.36
N PRO A 227 -12.72 -1.21 0.36
CA PRO A 227 -12.42 -0.47 1.59
C PRO A 227 -13.65 0.28 2.13
N ALA A 228 -13.67 0.43 3.46
CA ALA A 228 -14.75 1.11 4.17
C ALA A 228 -14.68 2.65 4.11
N GLU A 229 -13.65 3.21 3.47
CA GLU A 229 -13.47 4.63 3.25
C GLU A 229 -13.01 4.89 1.81
N SER A 230 -13.20 6.12 1.34
CA SER A 230 -12.68 6.53 0.02
C SER A 230 -11.16 6.67 0.09
N GLY A 231 -10.43 6.05 -0.84
CA GLY A 231 -8.97 6.02 -0.79
C GLY A 231 -8.34 5.27 -1.95
N TYR A 232 -7.01 5.23 -1.95
CA TYR A 232 -6.26 4.36 -2.85
C TYR A 232 -6.50 2.90 -2.50
N LEU A 233 -6.63 2.05 -3.52
CA LEU A 233 -6.84 0.63 -3.29
C LEU A 233 -5.55 -0.05 -2.85
N PRO A 234 -5.59 -0.86 -1.76
CA PRO A 234 -4.44 -1.62 -1.32
C PRO A 234 -4.03 -2.64 -2.41
N GLY A 235 -2.73 -2.90 -2.52
CA GLY A 235 -2.19 -3.82 -3.53
C GLY A 235 -2.06 -3.25 -4.94
N TYR A 236 -2.61 -2.06 -5.22
CA TYR A 236 -2.34 -1.33 -6.45
C TYR A 236 -1.22 -0.31 -6.23
N PRO A 237 -0.29 -0.17 -7.18
CA PRO A 237 0.75 0.81 -7.05
C PRO A 237 0.25 2.22 -7.33
N VAL A 238 0.92 3.15 -6.65
CA VAL A 238 0.70 4.58 -6.77
C VAL A 238 1.90 5.14 -7.52
N GLY A 239 1.72 5.34 -8.82
CA GLY A 239 2.76 5.87 -9.70
C GLY A 239 2.70 7.39 -9.85
N ASN A 240 3.71 7.90 -10.58
CA ASN A 240 3.81 9.28 -11.06
C ASN A 240 3.63 10.32 -9.94
N SER A 241 4.34 10.10 -8.84
CA SER A 241 4.40 11.00 -7.69
C SER A 241 5.08 12.32 -8.09
N GLY A 242 4.33 13.41 -8.04
CA GLY A 242 4.80 14.77 -8.31
C GLY A 242 4.20 15.77 -7.34
N SER A 243 4.33 17.06 -7.63
CA SER A 243 3.75 18.14 -6.80
C SER A 243 3.06 19.21 -7.62
N GLU A 244 2.71 18.91 -8.87
CA GLU A 244 2.26 19.90 -9.85
C GLU A 244 0.77 19.81 -10.11
N MET A 245 0.21 18.59 -10.02
CA MET A 245 -1.19 18.34 -10.30
C MET A 245 -1.91 17.61 -9.17
N GLN A 246 -3.19 17.95 -9.05
CA GLN A 246 -4.15 17.28 -8.19
C GLN A 246 -5.45 17.06 -8.96
N PHE A 247 -6.11 15.95 -8.68
CA PHE A 247 -7.34 15.56 -9.33
C PHE A 247 -8.44 15.31 -8.31
N LEU A 248 -9.51 16.08 -8.38
CA LEU A 248 -10.67 16.00 -7.50
C LEU A 248 -11.75 15.13 -8.15
N ILE A 249 -12.10 14.02 -7.49
CA ILE A 249 -13.21 13.16 -7.89
C ILE A 249 -14.39 13.48 -7.01
N ASP A 250 -15.45 13.99 -7.61
CA ASP A 250 -16.71 14.31 -6.94
C ASP A 250 -17.78 13.27 -7.28
N ASN A 251 -18.00 12.34 -6.36
CA ASN A 251 -19.06 11.31 -6.43
C ASN A 251 -20.21 11.65 -5.47
N SER A 252 -20.36 12.92 -5.06
CA SER A 252 -21.38 13.37 -4.10
C SER A 252 -22.83 13.14 -4.59
N ALA A 253 -23.06 13.27 -5.89
CA ALA A 253 -24.38 13.11 -6.50
C ALA A 253 -24.77 11.65 -6.76
N ASN A 254 -23.81 10.72 -6.79
CA ASN A 254 -24.03 9.34 -7.16
C ASN A 254 -24.32 8.46 -5.93
N ALA A 255 -25.31 7.58 -6.06
CA ALA A 255 -25.72 6.67 -4.99
C ALA A 255 -24.88 5.38 -4.94
N SER A 256 -24.07 5.12 -5.98
CA SER A 256 -23.19 3.94 -6.04
C SER A 256 -21.73 4.33 -5.80
N PRO A 257 -20.96 3.47 -5.11
CA PRO A 257 -19.50 3.61 -5.07
C PRO A 257 -18.91 3.41 -6.46
N ILE A 258 -17.75 4.01 -6.70
CA ILE A 258 -17.05 3.97 -7.98
C ILE A 258 -15.63 3.44 -7.81
N PHE A 259 -15.21 2.67 -8.80
CA PHE A 259 -13.82 2.32 -9.03
C PHE A 259 -13.25 3.31 -10.05
N VAL A 260 -12.19 4.01 -9.68
CA VAL A 260 -11.51 4.98 -10.55
C VAL A 260 -10.12 4.48 -10.89
N LYS A 261 -9.80 4.55 -12.17
CA LYS A 261 -8.54 4.16 -12.77
C LYS A 261 -7.95 5.36 -13.52
N LEU A 262 -6.77 5.76 -13.11
CA LEU A 262 -6.01 6.84 -13.73
C LEU A 262 -4.96 6.26 -14.68
N TYR A 263 -5.02 6.66 -15.95
CA TYR A 263 -4.10 6.26 -17.01
C TYR A 263 -3.28 7.47 -17.47
N ASP A 264 -1.97 7.32 -17.56
CA ASP A 264 -1.09 8.32 -18.16
C ASP A 264 -0.95 8.00 -19.64
N LEU A 265 -1.32 8.96 -20.50
CA LEU A 265 -1.28 8.82 -21.95
C LEU A 265 0.15 8.91 -22.49
N ASP A 266 1.02 9.67 -21.84
CA ASP A 266 2.39 9.87 -22.28
C ASP A 266 3.22 8.62 -21.98
N ARG A 267 3.02 8.02 -20.80
CA ARG A 267 3.66 6.75 -20.40
C ARG A 267 2.91 5.51 -20.86
N ARG A 268 1.68 5.65 -21.35
CA ARG A 268 0.77 4.54 -21.70
C ARG A 268 0.60 3.52 -20.56
N SER A 269 0.55 3.99 -19.31
CA SER A 269 0.52 3.15 -18.11
C SER A 269 -0.61 3.51 -17.14
N ASN A 270 -1.09 2.51 -16.39
CA ASN A 270 -2.01 2.75 -15.29
C ASN A 270 -1.22 3.24 -14.09
N VAL A 271 -1.61 4.38 -13.56
CA VAL A 271 -0.81 5.10 -12.57
C VAL A 271 -1.40 4.94 -11.18
N ARG A 272 -2.73 5.05 -11.04
CA ARG A 272 -3.40 5.04 -9.74
C ARG A 272 -4.77 4.39 -9.86
N HIS A 273 -5.13 3.69 -8.79
CA HIS A 273 -6.45 3.09 -8.63
C HIS A 273 -7.02 3.57 -7.30
N ALA A 274 -8.22 4.14 -7.36
CA ALA A 274 -8.90 4.68 -6.20
C ALA A 274 -10.30 4.11 -6.12
N TYR A 275 -10.76 3.90 -4.90
CA TYR A 275 -12.14 3.59 -4.58
C TYR A 275 -12.76 4.83 -3.95
N VAL A 276 -13.90 5.26 -4.48
CA VAL A 276 -14.65 6.40 -3.93
C VAL A 276 -16.05 5.92 -3.59
N GLN A 277 -16.46 6.19 -2.36
CA GLN A 277 -17.77 5.76 -1.88
C GLN A 277 -18.91 6.51 -2.54
N ALA A 278 -20.11 5.94 -2.40
CA ALA A 278 -21.34 6.64 -2.72
C ALA A 278 -21.41 7.95 -1.93
N ARG A 279 -21.77 9.04 -2.61
CA ARG A 279 -21.93 10.37 -2.02
C ARG A 279 -20.65 10.94 -1.37
N ALA A 280 -19.48 10.49 -1.80
CA ALA A 280 -18.20 10.95 -1.29
C ALA A 280 -17.39 11.71 -2.35
N THR A 281 -16.39 12.45 -1.88
CA THR A 281 -15.43 13.17 -2.74
C THR A 281 -14.03 12.72 -2.34
N PHE A 282 -13.14 12.53 -3.31
CA PHE A 282 -11.77 12.09 -3.07
C PHE A 282 -10.77 12.88 -3.91
N VAL A 283 -9.65 13.27 -3.31
CA VAL A 283 -8.57 13.99 -4.01
C VAL A 283 -7.42 13.02 -4.26
N ILE A 284 -7.07 12.86 -5.52
CA ILE A 284 -5.81 12.24 -5.93
C ILE A 284 -4.77 13.35 -5.97
N ASP A 285 -3.91 13.39 -4.96
CA ASP A 285 -2.86 14.40 -4.79
C ASP A 285 -1.51 13.90 -5.31
N LYS A 286 -0.53 14.81 -5.38
CA LYS A 286 0.86 14.48 -5.73
C LYS A 286 1.01 13.85 -7.12
N LEU A 287 0.39 14.40 -8.15
CA LEU A 287 0.66 13.99 -9.54
C LEU A 287 1.72 14.91 -10.15
N SER A 288 2.54 14.36 -11.04
CA SER A 288 3.40 15.13 -11.94
C SER A 288 2.60 15.72 -13.11
N ALA A 289 3.14 16.75 -13.75
CA ALA A 289 2.57 17.29 -14.98
C ALA A 289 2.52 16.22 -16.10
N GLY A 290 1.40 16.14 -16.82
CA GLY A 290 1.17 15.14 -17.87
C GLY A 290 -0.26 15.12 -18.39
N LYS A 291 -0.53 14.27 -19.39
CA LYS A 291 -1.88 14.03 -19.89
C LYS A 291 -2.45 12.75 -19.30
N TYR A 292 -3.54 12.88 -18.56
CA TYR A 292 -4.19 11.75 -17.92
C TYR A 292 -5.58 11.48 -18.50
N GLU A 293 -5.88 10.20 -18.70
CA GLU A 293 -7.21 9.71 -18.95
C GLU A 293 -7.75 9.09 -17.67
N VAL A 294 -8.95 9.53 -17.26
CA VAL A 294 -9.61 9.00 -16.06
C VAL A 294 -10.75 8.13 -16.52
N ARG A 295 -10.72 6.86 -16.10
CA ARG A 295 -11.79 5.90 -16.35
C ARG A 295 -12.43 5.56 -15.02
N TYR A 296 -13.76 5.57 -14.96
CA TYR A 296 -14.49 5.18 -13.77
C TYR A 296 -15.56 4.14 -14.11
N GLN A 297 -15.90 3.31 -13.13
CA GLN A 297 -16.97 2.32 -13.25
C GLN A 297 -17.73 2.26 -11.92
N ASN A 298 -19.07 2.27 -11.98
CA ASN A 298 -19.91 2.08 -10.80
C ASN A 298 -19.79 0.63 -10.30
N ILE A 299 -19.81 0.46 -8.98
CA ILE A 299 -19.78 -0.83 -8.30
C ILE A 299 -21.13 -1.04 -7.62
N ILE A 300 -21.71 -2.22 -7.81
CA ILE A 300 -22.96 -2.64 -7.17
C ILE A 300 -22.61 -3.53 -5.97
N VAL A 301 -22.63 -2.96 -4.77
CA VAL A 301 -22.35 -3.67 -3.51
C VAL A 301 -23.66 -4.12 -2.84
N GLY A 302 -23.71 -5.37 -2.40
CA GLY A 302 -24.75 -5.89 -1.50
C GLY A 302 -26.19 -5.71 -1.98
N ASP A 303 -26.91 -4.76 -1.38
CA ASP A 303 -28.35 -4.51 -1.57
C ASP A 303 -28.70 -4.02 -2.97
N GLY A 304 -27.78 -3.31 -3.65
CA GLY A 304 -27.98 -2.91 -5.04
C GLY A 304 -28.06 -4.11 -5.99
N LYS A 305 -27.52 -5.28 -5.59
CA LYS A 305 -27.58 -6.51 -6.40
C LYS A 305 -29.00 -7.08 -6.43
N THR A 306 -29.75 -7.00 -5.33
CA THR A 306 -31.14 -7.48 -5.27
C THR A 306 -32.08 -6.54 -6.01
N GLU A 307 -31.87 -5.21 -5.91
CA GLU A 307 -32.57 -4.22 -6.74
C GLU A 307 -32.28 -4.42 -8.23
N CYS A 308 -31.02 -4.67 -8.62
CA CYS A 308 -30.66 -4.96 -10.00
C CYS A 308 -31.31 -6.25 -10.54
N LEU A 309 -31.32 -7.32 -9.74
CA LEU A 309 -31.98 -8.58 -10.09
C LEU A 309 -33.50 -8.41 -10.25
N ASN A 310 -34.12 -7.59 -9.39
CA ASN A 310 -35.55 -7.28 -9.47
C ASN A 310 -35.87 -6.37 -10.67
N GLY A 311 -35.04 -5.36 -10.96
CA GLY A 311 -35.18 -4.49 -12.14
C GLY A 311 -35.09 -5.25 -13.46
N ARG A 312 -34.15 -6.21 -13.56
CA ARG A 312 -34.02 -7.10 -14.72
C ARG A 312 -35.25 -8.01 -14.91
N ARG A 313 -35.84 -8.49 -13.82
CA ARG A 313 -37.13 -9.24 -13.85
C ARG A 313 -38.30 -8.36 -14.31
N VAL A 314 -38.33 -7.09 -13.93
CA VAL A 314 -39.37 -6.14 -14.36
C VAL A 314 -39.23 -5.81 -15.85
N GLN A 315 -38.02 -5.52 -16.34
CA GLN A 315 -37.77 -5.28 -17.77
C GLN A 315 -38.10 -6.51 -18.63
N LEU A 316 -37.72 -7.72 -18.18
CA LEU A 316 -38.06 -8.96 -18.88
C LEU A 316 -39.57 -9.23 -18.89
N ARG A 317 -40.29 -8.93 -17.80
CA ARG A 317 -41.75 -9.03 -17.75
C ARG A 317 -42.43 -8.02 -18.68
N GLN A 318 -41.94 -6.79 -18.76
CA GLN A 318 -42.45 -5.79 -19.70
C GLN A 318 -42.17 -6.20 -21.15
N ALA A 319 -40.95 -6.67 -21.46
CA ALA A 319 -40.61 -7.17 -22.79
C ALA A 319 -41.44 -8.40 -23.20
N ALA A 320 -41.73 -9.31 -22.27
CA ALA A 320 -42.61 -10.46 -22.50
C ALA A 320 -44.09 -10.05 -22.66
N ALA A 321 -44.54 -8.98 -22.01
CA ALA A 321 -45.90 -8.45 -22.15
C ALA A 321 -46.12 -7.68 -23.46
N PHE A 322 -45.06 -7.21 -24.12
CA PHE A 322 -45.10 -6.52 -25.41
C PHE A 322 -44.77 -7.42 -26.61
N ALA A 323 -44.54 -8.72 -26.41
CA ALA A 323 -44.47 -9.67 -27.51
C ALA A 323 -45.89 -9.91 -28.06
N PRO A 324 -46.22 -9.52 -29.32
CA PRO A 324 -47.52 -9.83 -29.87
C PRO A 324 -47.65 -11.35 -29.99
N GLY A 325 -48.69 -11.90 -29.37
CA GLY A 325 -49.03 -13.31 -29.51
C GLY A 325 -49.16 -13.68 -31.00
N GLY A 326 -48.46 -14.74 -31.39
CA GLY A 326 -48.59 -15.34 -32.72
C GLY A 326 -49.93 -16.01 -32.95
#